data_AF-A0A522DL75-F1
#
_entry.id   AF-A0A522DL75-F1
#
_cell.length_a   1.000
_cell.length_b   1.000
_cell.length_c   1.000
_cell.angle_alpha   90.00
_cell.angle_beta   90.00
_cell.angle_gamma   90.00
#
_symmetry.space_group_name_H-M   'P 1'
#
loop_
_entity.id
_entity.type
_entity.pdbx_description
1 polymer ?
#
loop_
_entity_poly.entity_id
_entity_poly.type
_entity_poly.pdbx_seq_one_letter_code
_entity_poly.pdbx_strand_id
1 'polypeptide(L)'
;MTWLLEILAATLGIVLLWGLFAPRSQWRTLASWSTADPHANEPGGGSYGLRRFLCGIGALALGIVVVSTSLAGVVDSPPKVTKTPIQIMWGSPNPKIVNRLVTRTFKPPEGLVAAKIVGYQEFALGTQPHYLGQLKEFTLFGKTDIPGYIGRVPASGYSAADSADMVINVRGPVLCIPRSAVVVETDRTVKIGVYYGLPDSPNKKNVDHVAGCTGDDASVTASVMIPIDLAAPLGKRKVVTVNGRGIKQVLLVEP
;
A
#
# COMPACT_ATOMS: atom_id res chain seq x y z
N MET A 1 -26.52 13.06 18.03
CA MET A 1 -27.02 14.39 18.43
C MET A 1 -26.53 15.53 17.53
N THR A 2 -25.44 15.36 16.77
CA THR A 2 -24.90 16.38 15.83
C THR A 2 -25.82 16.70 14.66
N TRP A 3 -26.46 15.70 14.06
CA TRP A 3 -27.35 15.89 12.89
C TRP A 3 -28.55 16.81 13.16
N LEU A 4 -29.09 16.83 14.38
CA LEU A 4 -30.18 17.74 14.76
C LEU A 4 -29.70 19.20 14.82
N LEU A 5 -28.46 19.44 15.28
CA LEU A 5 -27.86 20.76 15.34
C LEU A 5 -27.55 21.28 13.93
N GLU A 6 -27.13 20.41 13.02
CA GLU A 6 -26.87 20.75 11.62
C GLU A 6 -28.14 21.15 10.87
N ILE A 7 -29.25 20.39 11.04
CA ILE A 7 -30.55 20.73 10.45
C ILE A 7 -31.06 22.07 11.01
N LEU A 8 -30.92 22.29 12.31
CA LEU A 8 -31.31 23.56 12.94
C LEU A 8 -30.47 24.73 12.38
N ALA A 9 -29.16 24.55 12.22
CA ALA A 9 -28.29 25.57 11.66
C ALA A 9 -28.60 25.87 10.19
N ALA A 10 -28.88 24.84 9.38
CA ALA A 10 -29.25 25.01 7.98
C ALA A 10 -30.57 25.78 7.83
N THR A 11 -31.59 25.43 8.63
CA THR A 11 -32.88 26.13 8.62
C THR A 11 -32.74 27.58 9.09
N LEU A 12 -31.98 27.84 10.15
CA LEU A 12 -31.65 29.21 10.60
C LEU A 12 -30.87 30.01 9.56
N GLY A 13 -29.95 29.38 8.83
CA GLY A 13 -29.20 30.00 7.73
C GLY A 13 -30.09 30.43 6.56
N ILE A 14 -31.05 29.58 6.17
CA ILE A 14 -32.06 29.91 5.14
C ILE A 14 -32.93 31.08 5.62
N VAL A 15 -33.35 31.09 6.89
CA VAL A 15 -34.11 32.22 7.47
C VAL A 15 -33.29 33.51 7.49
N LEU A 16 -31.98 33.45 7.80
CA LEU A 16 -31.12 34.62 7.73
C LEU A 16 -30.97 35.13 6.29
N LEU A 17 -30.74 34.25 5.31
CA LEU A 17 -30.67 34.64 3.91
C LEU A 17 -31.98 35.25 3.43
N TRP A 18 -33.12 34.69 3.84
CA TRP A 18 -34.43 35.27 3.55
C TRP A 18 -34.59 36.64 4.22
N GLY A 19 -34.21 36.81 5.48
CA GLY A 19 -34.24 38.11 6.16
C GLY A 19 -33.31 39.14 5.53
N LEU A 20 -32.16 38.70 5.01
CA LEU A 20 -31.19 39.54 4.34
C LEU A 20 -31.68 39.98 2.96
N PHE A 21 -32.25 39.07 2.17
CA PHE A 21 -32.65 39.29 0.78
C PHE A 21 -34.15 39.52 0.58
N ALA A 22 -34.97 39.55 1.64
CA ALA A 22 -36.41 39.74 1.56
C ALA A 22 -36.75 41.00 0.74
N PRO A 23 -37.24 40.84 -0.50
CA PRO A 23 -37.32 41.96 -1.45
C PRO A 23 -38.30 43.02 -0.97
N ARG A 24 -39.40 42.61 -0.34
CA ARG A 24 -40.42 43.53 0.20
C ARG A 24 -39.93 44.37 1.37
N SER A 25 -39.06 43.84 2.24
CA SER A 25 -38.55 44.61 3.39
C SER A 25 -37.45 45.55 2.94
N GLN A 26 -36.52 45.09 2.08
CA GLN A 26 -35.51 45.95 1.48
C GLN A 26 -36.15 47.06 0.64
N TRP A 27 -37.14 46.74 -0.19
CA TRP A 27 -37.84 47.71 -1.02
C TRP A 27 -38.60 48.71 -0.17
N ARG A 28 -39.26 48.31 0.93
CA ARG A 28 -39.92 49.26 1.85
C ARG A 28 -38.93 50.17 2.56
N THR A 29 -37.79 49.66 3.02
CA THR A 29 -36.77 50.48 3.71
C THR A 29 -36.01 51.40 2.74
N LEU A 30 -35.75 50.97 1.51
CA LEU A 30 -35.06 51.76 0.49
C LEU A 30 -36.02 52.74 -0.22
N ALA A 31 -37.26 52.33 -0.49
CA ALA A 31 -38.27 53.19 -1.10
C ALA A 31 -38.84 54.22 -0.12
N SER A 32 -38.92 53.92 1.19
CA SER A 32 -39.26 54.93 2.20
C SER A 32 -38.21 56.05 2.29
N TRP A 33 -37.00 55.84 1.76
CA TRP A 33 -35.98 56.87 1.62
C TRP A 33 -36.04 57.59 0.26
N SER A 34 -36.70 57.02 -0.76
CA SER A 34 -36.68 57.54 -2.14
C SER A 34 -37.95 58.30 -2.56
N THR A 35 -38.99 58.33 -1.74
CA THR A 35 -40.15 59.22 -1.94
C THR A 35 -40.25 60.19 -0.78
N ALA A 36 -40.06 61.48 -1.06
CA ALA A 36 -40.25 62.58 -0.12
C ALA A 36 -41.74 62.73 0.27
N ASP A 37 -42.25 61.81 1.09
CA ASP A 37 -43.52 61.96 1.79
C ASP A 37 -43.22 62.30 3.26
N PRO A 38 -43.41 63.56 3.70
CA PRO A 38 -43.12 63.99 5.07
C PRO A 38 -43.97 63.28 6.14
N HIS A 39 -44.97 62.49 5.74
CA HIS A 39 -45.89 61.79 6.63
C HIS A 39 -45.75 60.27 6.59
N ALA A 40 -44.86 59.72 5.76
CA ALA A 40 -44.49 58.32 5.82
C ALA A 40 -43.47 58.13 6.95
N ASN A 41 -43.93 57.56 8.07
CA ASN A 41 -43.05 57.27 9.22
C ASN A 41 -41.80 56.50 8.75
N GLU A 42 -40.62 56.99 9.16
CA GLU A 42 -39.36 56.25 9.04
C GLU A 42 -39.57 54.80 9.51
N PRO A 43 -38.88 53.80 8.94
CA PRO A 43 -38.92 52.45 9.46
C PRO A 43 -38.58 52.50 10.96
N GLY A 44 -39.60 52.39 11.81
CA GLY A 44 -39.45 52.69 13.24
C GLY A 44 -38.39 51.81 13.89
N GLY A 45 -37.81 52.27 15.00
CA GLY A 45 -36.69 51.59 15.69
C GLY A 45 -36.92 50.09 15.96
N GLY A 46 -38.17 49.64 16.07
CA GLY A 46 -38.51 48.21 16.17
C GLY A 46 -38.14 47.39 14.93
N SER A 47 -38.29 47.93 13.72
CA SER A 47 -37.89 47.26 12.47
C SER A 47 -36.36 47.12 12.35
N TYR A 48 -35.63 48.14 12.79
CA TYR A 48 -34.17 48.11 12.87
C TYR A 48 -33.68 47.11 13.93
N GLY A 49 -34.30 47.11 15.11
CA GLY A 49 -34.02 46.16 16.20
C GLY A 49 -34.26 44.70 15.79
N LEU A 50 -35.39 44.43 15.13
CA LEU A 50 -35.71 43.09 14.63
C LEU A 50 -34.68 42.60 13.61
N ARG A 51 -34.22 43.47 12.71
CA ARG A 51 -33.18 43.12 11.72
C ARG A 51 -31.85 42.79 12.39
N ARG A 52 -31.42 43.56 13.40
CA ARG A 52 -30.19 43.30 14.16
C ARG A 52 -30.28 41.98 14.93
N PHE A 53 -31.43 41.69 15.52
CA PHE A 53 -31.67 40.42 16.21
C PHE A 53 -31.57 39.22 15.27
N LEU A 54 -32.21 39.28 14.10
CA LEU A 54 -32.15 38.20 13.10
C LEU A 54 -30.73 38.01 12.52
N CYS A 55 -30.00 39.10 12.25
CA CYS A 55 -28.60 39.01 11.83
C CYS A 55 -27.71 38.40 12.92
N GLY A 56 -27.92 38.76 14.19
CA GLY A 56 -27.18 38.20 15.31
C GLY A 56 -27.39 36.69 15.46
N ILE A 57 -28.64 36.23 15.34
CA ILE A 57 -28.97 34.79 15.41
C ILE A 57 -28.26 34.01 14.31
N GLY A 58 -28.31 34.46 13.05
CA GLY A 58 -27.68 33.68 11.99
C GLY A 58 -26.15 33.82 11.95
N ALA A 59 -25.55 34.89 12.48
CA ALA A 59 -24.11 34.94 12.74
C ALA A 59 -23.69 33.89 13.78
N LEU A 60 -24.49 33.70 14.84
CA LEU A 60 -24.26 32.68 15.86
C LEU A 60 -24.43 31.27 15.28
N ALA A 61 -25.44 31.04 14.43
CA ALA A 61 -25.63 29.78 13.73
C ALA A 61 -24.44 29.43 12.81
N LEU A 62 -23.91 30.40 12.06
CA LEU A 62 -22.71 30.22 11.25
C LEU A 62 -21.48 29.87 12.10
N GLY A 63 -21.30 30.55 13.25
CA GLY A 63 -20.22 30.24 14.18
C GLY A 63 -20.27 28.79 14.69
N ILE A 64 -21.46 28.29 15.02
CA ILE A 64 -21.64 26.90 15.48
C ILE A 64 -21.24 25.91 14.38
N VAL A 65 -21.64 26.14 13.12
CA VAL A 65 -21.29 25.26 11.98
C VAL A 65 -19.79 25.24 11.73
N VAL A 66 -19.12 26.40 11.79
CA VAL A 66 -17.66 26.47 11.60
C VAL A 66 -16.93 25.71 12.72
N VAL A 67 -17.36 25.87 13.97
CA VAL A 67 -16.74 25.16 15.10
C VAL A 67 -16.99 23.65 15.02
N SER A 68 -18.20 23.21 14.68
CA SER A 68 -18.52 21.78 14.59
C SER A 68 -17.77 21.07 13.45
N THR A 69 -17.70 21.70 12.27
CA THR A 69 -16.94 21.16 11.13
C THR A 69 -15.44 21.13 11.40
N SER A 70 -14.90 22.14 12.10
CA SER A 70 -13.49 22.18 12.48
C SER A 70 -13.13 21.09 13.49
N LEU A 71 -14.02 20.77 14.45
CA LEU A 71 -13.79 19.69 15.41
C LEU A 71 -13.86 18.30 14.75
N ALA A 72 -14.77 18.09 13.79
CA ALA A 72 -14.89 16.82 13.09
C ALA A 72 -13.59 16.43 12.36
N GLY A 73 -12.87 17.41 11.79
CA GLY A 73 -11.59 17.17 11.12
C GLY A 73 -10.43 16.77 12.04
N VAL A 74 -10.53 17.02 13.35
CA VAL A 74 -9.46 16.71 14.32
C VAL A 74 -9.58 15.29 14.88
N VAL A 75 -10.79 14.72 14.91
CA VAL A 75 -11.05 13.42 15.55
C VAL A 75 -10.74 12.24 14.61
N ASP A 76 -10.74 12.45 13.29
CA ASP A 76 -10.53 11.41 12.27
C ASP A 76 -9.08 11.30 11.77
N SER A 77 -8.10 11.36 12.67
CA SER A 77 -6.74 10.94 12.29
C SER A 77 -6.69 9.41 12.17
N PRO A 78 -6.49 8.84 10.98
CA PRO A 78 -6.38 7.39 10.84
C PRO A 78 -5.22 6.88 11.72
N PRO A 79 -5.37 5.72 12.37
CA PRO A 79 -4.33 5.19 13.23
C PRO A 79 -3.02 5.06 12.45
N LYS A 80 -1.93 5.60 13.00
CA LYS A 80 -0.60 5.48 12.42
C LYS A 80 -0.22 4.01 12.37
N VAL A 81 -0.22 3.40 11.18
CA VAL A 81 0.18 2.00 11.01
C VAL A 81 1.67 1.87 11.30
N THR A 82 2.03 1.36 12.48
CA THR A 82 3.43 1.04 12.83
C THR A 82 3.90 -0.13 11.97
N LYS A 83 4.83 0.14 11.06
CA LYS A 83 5.44 -0.90 10.21
C LYS A 83 6.40 -1.75 11.04
N THR A 84 6.33 -3.07 10.87
CA THR A 84 7.31 -3.99 11.46
C THR A 84 8.69 -3.83 10.80
N PRO A 85 9.81 -4.20 11.46
CA PRO A 85 11.14 -4.18 10.83
C PRO A 85 11.20 -4.93 9.49
N ILE A 86 10.50 -6.06 9.39
CA ILE A 86 10.37 -6.85 8.15
C ILE A 86 9.67 -6.04 7.05
N GLN A 87 8.61 -5.28 7.38
CA GLN A 87 7.92 -4.41 6.42
C GLN A 87 8.75 -3.19 6.03
N ILE A 88 9.63 -2.70 6.91
CA ILE A 88 10.58 -1.63 6.58
C ILE A 88 11.62 -2.16 5.58
N MET A 89 12.15 -3.36 5.81
CA MET A 89 13.14 -3.99 4.92
C MET A 89 12.55 -4.39 3.56
N TRP A 90 11.38 -5.03 3.56
CA TRP A 90 10.87 -5.81 2.42
C TRP A 90 9.53 -5.33 1.86
N GLY A 91 8.89 -4.37 2.52
CA GLY A 91 7.57 -3.87 2.17
C GLY A 91 6.43 -4.83 2.52
N SER A 92 5.27 -4.57 1.92
CA SER A 92 4.04 -5.36 2.11
C SER A 92 3.62 -6.04 0.80
N PRO A 93 2.98 -7.22 0.82
CA PRO A 93 2.86 -8.15 1.95
C PRO A 93 4.19 -8.61 2.54
N ASN A 94 4.13 -9.11 3.78
CA ASN A 94 5.29 -9.71 4.45
C ASN A 94 5.83 -10.89 3.61
N PRO A 95 7.15 -11.00 3.47
CA PRO A 95 7.77 -12.10 2.73
C PRO A 95 7.48 -13.45 3.38
N LYS A 96 7.26 -14.46 2.53
CA LYS A 96 7.32 -15.88 2.89
C LYS A 96 8.62 -16.49 2.38
N ILE A 97 9.19 -17.47 3.07
CA ILE A 97 10.46 -18.10 2.67
C ILE A 97 10.27 -19.37 1.86
N VAL A 98 11.03 -19.51 0.79
CA VAL A 98 11.18 -20.76 0.05
C VAL A 98 12.20 -21.62 0.77
N ASN A 99 11.74 -22.59 1.54
CA ASN A 99 12.61 -23.54 2.21
C ASN A 99 13.04 -24.68 1.25
N ARG A 100 13.72 -24.33 0.16
CA ARG A 100 14.23 -25.26 -0.85
C ARG A 100 15.66 -24.87 -1.26
N LEU A 101 16.52 -25.86 -1.42
CA LEU A 101 17.88 -25.68 -1.95
C LEU A 101 17.78 -25.45 -3.46
N VAL A 102 17.97 -24.20 -3.87
CA VAL A 102 17.81 -23.77 -5.26
C VAL A 102 18.89 -24.38 -6.14
N THR A 103 18.46 -25.08 -7.18
CA THR A 103 19.39 -25.57 -8.22
C THR A 103 19.63 -24.46 -9.22
N ARG A 104 20.89 -24.08 -9.39
CA ARG A 104 21.31 -23.00 -10.29
C ARG A 104 21.17 -23.43 -11.75
N THR A 105 20.51 -22.59 -12.53
CA THR A 105 20.51 -22.69 -13.99
C THR A 105 21.29 -21.52 -14.59
N PHE A 106 21.83 -21.69 -15.80
CA PHE A 106 22.67 -20.67 -16.45
C PHE A 106 21.95 -19.92 -17.57
N LYS A 107 20.75 -20.36 -17.96
CA LYS A 107 19.95 -19.77 -19.02
C LYS A 107 18.50 -19.61 -18.57
N PRO A 108 17.83 -18.52 -18.98
CA PRO A 108 16.39 -18.36 -18.78
C PRO A 108 15.63 -19.58 -19.32
N PRO A 109 14.75 -20.20 -18.53
CA PRO A 109 13.90 -21.28 -19.00
C PRO A 109 12.84 -20.76 -19.98
N GLU A 110 12.52 -21.57 -20.99
CA GLU A 110 11.40 -21.29 -21.89
C GLU A 110 10.06 -21.56 -21.19
N GLY A 111 9.01 -20.83 -21.60
CA GLY A 111 7.65 -21.05 -21.07
C GLY A 111 7.46 -20.68 -19.60
N LEU A 112 8.28 -19.79 -19.05
CA LEU A 112 8.12 -19.24 -17.70
C LEU A 112 8.26 -17.71 -17.69
N VAL A 113 7.71 -17.10 -16.65
CA VAL A 113 7.60 -15.64 -16.54
C VAL A 113 8.63 -15.11 -15.57
N ALA A 114 9.43 -14.15 -16.01
CA ALA A 114 10.39 -13.49 -15.15
C ALA A 114 9.65 -12.70 -14.06
N ALA A 115 10.06 -12.88 -12.81
CA ALA A 115 9.49 -12.19 -11.67
C ALA A 115 10.39 -11.03 -11.22
N LYS A 116 9.76 -9.98 -10.67
CA LYS A 116 10.45 -8.79 -10.21
C LYS A 116 11.23 -9.06 -8.93
N ILE A 117 12.55 -8.89 -8.99
CA ILE A 117 13.40 -8.91 -7.78
C ILE A 117 13.39 -7.53 -7.14
N VAL A 118 12.97 -7.46 -5.88
CA VAL A 118 12.83 -6.21 -5.10
C VAL A 118 14.17 -5.80 -4.51
N GLY A 119 14.93 -6.77 -4.02
CA GLY A 119 16.19 -6.54 -3.34
C GLY A 119 16.83 -7.85 -2.91
N TYR A 120 18.04 -7.74 -2.40
CA TYR A 120 18.78 -8.86 -1.82
C TYR A 120 19.37 -8.48 -0.47
N GLN A 121 19.66 -9.48 0.35
CA GLN A 121 20.45 -9.33 1.57
C GLN A 121 21.52 -10.42 1.57
N GLU A 122 22.77 -10.02 1.71
CA GLU A 122 23.91 -10.93 1.88
C GLU A 122 24.19 -11.16 3.36
N PHE A 123 24.81 -12.27 3.68
CA PHE A 123 25.33 -12.59 5.00
C PHE A 123 26.48 -13.59 4.86
N ALA A 124 27.35 -13.68 5.86
CA ALA A 124 28.35 -14.74 5.88
C ALA A 124 27.69 -16.07 6.26
N LEU A 125 28.29 -17.17 5.81
CA LEU A 125 27.84 -18.51 6.19
C LEU A 125 27.87 -18.65 7.72
N GLY A 126 26.75 -19.08 8.31
CA GLY A 126 26.59 -19.21 9.76
C GLY A 126 26.24 -17.91 10.49
N THR A 127 26.15 -16.78 9.79
CA THR A 127 25.70 -15.49 10.34
C THR A 127 24.34 -15.07 9.79
N GLN A 128 23.49 -16.05 9.47
CA GLN A 128 22.16 -15.77 8.94
C GLN A 128 21.33 -14.95 9.92
N PRO A 129 20.62 -13.90 9.46
CA PRO A 129 19.72 -13.16 10.34
C PRO A 129 18.63 -14.04 10.93
N HIS A 130 18.43 -13.98 12.24
CA HIS A 130 17.46 -14.79 12.97
C HIS A 130 16.02 -14.69 12.43
N TYR A 131 15.64 -13.53 11.87
CA TYR A 131 14.30 -13.33 11.32
C TYR A 131 13.99 -14.29 10.17
N LEU A 132 15.00 -14.78 9.42
CA LEU A 132 14.79 -15.72 8.32
C LEU A 132 14.17 -17.03 8.80
N GLY A 133 14.60 -17.52 9.97
CA GLY A 133 14.01 -18.72 10.61
C GLY A 133 12.61 -18.50 11.18
N GLN A 134 12.17 -17.24 11.30
CA GLN A 134 10.83 -16.89 11.79
C GLN A 134 9.84 -16.62 10.65
N LEU A 135 10.31 -16.54 9.40
CA LEU A 135 9.43 -16.34 8.26
C LEU A 135 8.56 -17.57 8.03
N LYS A 136 7.29 -17.34 7.70
CA LYS A 136 6.40 -18.41 7.27
C LYS A 136 6.91 -18.99 5.95
N GLU A 137 6.90 -20.31 5.84
CA GLU A 137 7.19 -20.96 4.57
C GLU A 137 6.17 -20.58 3.49
N PHE A 138 6.65 -20.48 2.25
CA PHE A 138 5.78 -20.30 1.10
C PHE A 138 4.95 -21.56 0.88
N THR A 139 3.65 -21.35 0.74
CA THR A 139 2.67 -22.41 0.47
C THR A 139 1.74 -21.96 -0.64
N LEU A 140 1.40 -22.86 -1.55
CA LEU A 140 0.30 -22.67 -2.48
C LEU A 140 -0.91 -23.46 -1.97
N PHE A 141 -2.02 -22.76 -1.69
CA PHE A 141 -3.23 -23.35 -1.09
C PHE A 141 -2.94 -24.22 0.14
N GLY A 142 -2.00 -23.78 0.99
CA GLY A 142 -1.62 -24.49 2.22
C GLY A 142 -0.68 -25.68 2.04
N LYS A 143 -0.24 -25.99 0.80
CA LYS A 143 0.71 -27.08 0.52
C LYS A 143 2.12 -26.54 0.32
N THR A 144 3.10 -27.22 0.90
CA THR A 144 4.56 -26.96 0.76
C THR A 144 5.23 -27.88 -0.27
N ASP A 145 4.63 -29.05 -0.52
CA ASP A 145 5.06 -29.95 -1.59
C ASP A 145 4.22 -29.71 -2.84
N ILE A 146 4.73 -28.82 -3.69
CA ILE A 146 4.03 -28.35 -4.87
C ILE A 146 4.76 -28.92 -6.09
N PRO A 147 4.07 -29.64 -7.00
CA PRO A 147 4.68 -30.15 -8.22
C PRO A 147 5.31 -29.03 -9.06
N GLY A 148 6.57 -29.22 -9.47
CA GLY A 148 7.31 -28.26 -10.29
C GLY A 148 7.89 -27.07 -9.53
N TYR A 149 7.84 -27.09 -8.19
CA TYR A 149 8.42 -26.06 -7.32
C TYR A 149 9.94 -26.06 -7.37
N ILE A 150 10.52 -24.87 -7.16
CA ILE A 150 11.96 -24.65 -7.29
C ILE A 150 12.78 -25.48 -6.30
N GLY A 151 13.89 -26.04 -6.79
CA GLY A 151 14.92 -26.67 -5.96
C GLY A 151 14.49 -27.97 -5.28
N ARG A 152 15.31 -28.43 -4.33
CA ARG A 152 15.09 -29.66 -3.56
C ARG A 152 14.82 -29.37 -2.10
N VAL A 153 14.15 -30.29 -1.40
CA VAL A 153 13.96 -30.19 0.05
C VAL A 153 15.35 -30.27 0.73
N PRO A 154 15.65 -29.42 1.73
CA PRO A 154 16.82 -29.59 2.57
C PRO A 154 16.84 -30.93 3.32
N ALA A 155 18.00 -31.34 3.82
CA ALA A 155 18.09 -32.51 4.69
C ALA A 155 17.31 -32.25 5.99
N SER A 156 16.82 -33.33 6.62
CA SER A 156 16.10 -33.23 7.89
C SER A 156 16.92 -32.49 8.94
N GLY A 157 16.30 -31.50 9.59
CA GLY A 157 16.96 -30.65 10.60
C GLY A 157 17.70 -29.43 10.06
N TYR A 158 17.73 -29.24 8.73
CA TYR A 158 18.35 -28.08 8.09
C TYR A 158 17.30 -27.23 7.36
N SER A 159 17.53 -25.92 7.32
CA SER A 159 16.80 -25.00 6.46
C SER A 159 17.61 -24.64 5.21
N ALA A 160 16.93 -24.25 4.14
CA ALA A 160 17.60 -23.73 2.96
C ALA A 160 18.37 -22.42 3.24
N ALA A 161 17.96 -21.66 4.26
CA ALA A 161 18.67 -20.45 4.68
C ALA A 161 20.03 -20.78 5.33
N ASP A 162 20.15 -21.93 6.01
CA ASP A 162 21.37 -22.32 6.74
C ASP A 162 22.58 -22.53 5.82
N SER A 163 22.32 -22.85 4.55
CA SER A 163 23.34 -23.09 3.52
C SER A 163 23.43 -21.98 2.47
N ALA A 164 22.62 -20.93 2.59
CA ALA A 164 22.66 -19.82 1.65
C ALA A 164 23.76 -18.82 2.00
N ASP A 165 24.30 -18.14 0.99
CA ASP A 165 25.16 -16.96 1.15
C ASP A 165 24.36 -15.65 1.09
N MET A 166 23.15 -15.72 0.51
CA MET A 166 22.28 -14.57 0.38
C MET A 166 20.82 -14.98 0.25
N VAL A 167 19.92 -14.03 0.50
CA VAL A 167 18.51 -14.13 0.14
C VAL A 167 18.13 -13.04 -0.86
N ILE A 168 17.22 -13.38 -1.78
CA ILE A 168 16.57 -12.42 -2.66
C ILE A 168 15.08 -12.36 -2.36
N ASN A 169 14.50 -11.16 -2.39
CA ASN A 169 13.06 -10.98 -2.32
C ASN A 169 12.48 -10.78 -3.72
N VAL A 170 11.50 -11.59 -4.07
CA VAL A 170 10.84 -11.59 -5.38
C VAL A 170 9.35 -11.33 -5.22
N ARG A 171 8.79 -10.56 -6.16
CA ARG A 171 7.35 -10.37 -6.33
C ARG A 171 6.86 -11.24 -7.47
N GLY A 172 6.08 -12.25 -7.12
CA GLY A 172 5.48 -13.18 -8.07
C GLY A 172 3.95 -13.23 -7.93
N PRO A 173 3.23 -13.69 -8.96
CA PRO A 173 1.77 -13.85 -8.91
C PRO A 173 1.37 -14.85 -7.83
N VAL A 174 0.27 -14.58 -7.11
CA VAL A 174 -0.17 -15.41 -5.98
C VAL A 174 -0.58 -16.84 -6.33
N LEU A 175 -0.96 -17.10 -7.59
CA LEU A 175 -1.36 -18.41 -8.09
C LEU A 175 -0.19 -19.22 -8.69
N CYS A 176 0.96 -18.58 -8.85
CA CYS A 176 2.12 -19.15 -9.50
C CYS A 176 3.21 -19.47 -8.48
N ILE A 177 4.08 -20.39 -8.85
CA ILE A 177 5.19 -20.82 -8.01
C ILE A 177 6.51 -20.46 -8.68
N PRO A 178 7.57 -20.13 -7.92
CA PRO A 178 8.91 -20.09 -8.47
C PRO A 178 9.28 -21.52 -8.91
N ARG A 179 9.72 -21.64 -10.15
CA ARG A 179 10.09 -22.94 -10.77
C ARG A 179 11.58 -23.04 -11.04
N SER A 180 12.21 -21.92 -11.37
CA SER A 180 13.64 -21.89 -11.67
C SER A 180 14.26 -20.58 -11.22
N ALA A 181 15.52 -20.66 -10.82
CA ALA A 181 16.39 -19.51 -10.66
C ALA A 181 17.60 -19.64 -11.58
N VAL A 182 17.87 -18.56 -12.28
CA VAL A 182 19.09 -18.37 -13.06
C VAL A 182 20.09 -17.67 -12.15
N VAL A 183 21.25 -18.28 -11.94
CA VAL A 183 22.35 -17.70 -11.17
C VAL A 183 23.62 -17.88 -11.98
N VAL A 184 24.13 -16.77 -12.52
CA VAL A 184 25.36 -16.76 -13.32
C VAL A 184 26.40 -15.93 -12.57
N GLU A 185 27.44 -16.62 -12.09
CA GLU A 185 28.53 -16.01 -11.34
C GLU A 185 29.71 -15.68 -12.25
N THR A 186 30.30 -14.52 -12.00
CA THR A 186 31.53 -14.04 -12.63
C THR A 186 32.38 -13.37 -11.55
N ASP A 187 33.64 -13.05 -11.86
CA ASP A 187 34.56 -12.40 -10.92
C ASP A 187 34.08 -11.02 -10.44
N ARG A 188 33.19 -10.38 -11.20
CA ARG A 188 32.71 -9.01 -10.91
C ARG A 188 31.22 -8.92 -10.58
N THR A 189 30.44 -9.90 -11.02
CA THR A 189 28.97 -9.83 -10.94
C THR A 189 28.34 -11.18 -10.64
N VAL A 190 27.22 -11.13 -9.94
CA VAL A 190 26.29 -12.25 -9.79
C VAL A 190 24.99 -11.84 -10.47
N LYS A 191 24.67 -12.49 -11.58
CA LYS A 191 23.42 -12.27 -12.33
C LYS A 191 22.35 -13.21 -11.81
N ILE A 192 21.21 -12.66 -11.41
CA ILE A 192 20.11 -13.42 -10.81
C ILE A 192 18.82 -13.19 -11.60
N GLY A 193 18.06 -14.25 -11.84
CA GLY A 193 16.70 -14.19 -12.37
C GLY A 193 15.86 -15.28 -11.73
N VAL A 194 14.60 -14.98 -11.44
CA VAL A 194 13.66 -15.97 -10.91
C VAL A 194 12.45 -16.05 -11.83
N TYR A 195 12.07 -17.27 -12.17
CA TYR A 195 11.06 -17.55 -13.17
C TYR A 195 9.91 -18.33 -12.54
N TYR A 196 8.71 -17.81 -12.74
CA TYR A 196 7.47 -18.32 -12.20
C TYR A 196 6.65 -19.02 -13.28
N GLY A 197 5.84 -19.98 -12.84
CA GLY A 197 4.83 -20.61 -13.66
C GLY A 197 3.79 -21.31 -12.81
N LEU A 198 2.76 -21.86 -13.47
CA LEU A 198 1.79 -22.72 -12.80
C LEU A 198 2.45 -24.02 -12.31
N PRO A 199 1.99 -24.57 -11.17
CA PRO A 199 2.37 -25.92 -10.73
C PRO A 199 2.14 -26.95 -11.83
N ASP A 200 2.93 -28.03 -11.79
CA ASP A 200 2.70 -29.15 -12.70
C ASP A 200 1.32 -29.77 -12.42
N SER A 201 0.56 -30.01 -13.49
CA SER A 201 -0.69 -30.75 -13.39
C SER A 201 -0.36 -32.24 -13.37
N PRO A 202 -0.83 -33.01 -12.37
CA PRO A 202 -0.56 -34.46 -12.30
C PRO A 202 -1.07 -35.23 -13.53
N ASN A 203 -1.99 -34.65 -14.32
CA ASN A 203 -2.67 -35.31 -15.43
C ASN A 203 -2.34 -34.72 -16.81
N LYS A 204 -1.45 -33.72 -16.94
CA LYS A 204 -1.13 -33.10 -18.24
C LYS A 204 0.38 -32.96 -18.44
N LYS A 205 0.89 -33.58 -19.52
CA LYS A 205 2.30 -33.50 -19.94
C LYS A 205 2.70 -32.13 -20.51
N ASN A 206 1.75 -31.35 -21.02
CA ASN A 206 1.98 -30.02 -21.60
C ASN A 206 1.01 -29.03 -20.95
N VAL A 207 1.37 -28.52 -19.78
CA VAL A 207 0.66 -27.42 -19.15
C VAL A 207 1.27 -26.13 -19.71
N ASP A 208 0.43 -25.22 -20.22
CA ASP A 208 0.86 -23.84 -20.42
C ASP A 208 1.12 -23.25 -19.03
N HIS A 209 2.40 -23.20 -18.64
CA HIS A 209 2.81 -22.71 -17.33
C HIS A 209 2.72 -21.19 -17.21
N VAL A 210 2.46 -20.48 -18.32
CA VAL A 210 2.39 -19.02 -18.39
C VAL A 210 0.94 -18.54 -18.28
N ALA A 211 -0.03 -19.35 -18.68
CA ALA A 211 -1.45 -19.01 -18.60
C ALA A 211 -1.86 -18.59 -17.17
N GLY A 212 -2.18 -17.32 -16.97
CA GLY A 212 -2.58 -16.76 -15.67
C GLY A 212 -1.42 -16.33 -14.76
N CYS A 213 -0.17 -16.58 -15.15
CA CYS A 213 1.00 -15.97 -14.54
C CYS A 213 1.35 -14.69 -15.28
N THR A 214 0.74 -13.56 -14.92
CA THR A 214 1.19 -12.26 -15.44
C THR A 214 2.48 -11.86 -14.74
N GLY A 215 3.44 -11.25 -15.45
CA GLY A 215 4.73 -10.88 -14.88
C GLY A 215 4.65 -9.69 -13.93
N ASP A 216 5.39 -8.64 -14.23
CA ASP A 216 5.45 -7.43 -13.40
C ASP A 216 4.10 -6.70 -13.26
N ASP A 217 3.11 -7.03 -14.11
CA ASP A 217 1.79 -6.40 -14.18
C ASP A 217 0.68 -7.14 -13.39
N ALA A 218 1.04 -8.14 -12.58
CA ALA A 218 0.06 -8.84 -11.75
C ALA A 218 -0.57 -7.89 -10.70
N SER A 219 -1.89 -7.77 -10.73
CA SER A 219 -2.66 -6.95 -9.77
C SER A 219 -2.55 -7.45 -8.32
N VAL A 220 -2.25 -8.73 -8.13
CA VAL A 220 -2.06 -9.35 -6.82
C VAL A 220 -0.76 -10.17 -6.81
N THR A 221 0.23 -9.70 -6.05
CA THR A 221 1.54 -10.37 -5.93
C THR A 221 1.81 -10.84 -4.50
N ALA A 222 2.48 -11.98 -4.38
CA ALA A 222 3.11 -12.44 -3.15
C ALA A 222 4.56 -11.92 -3.06
N SER A 223 5.03 -11.69 -1.83
CA SER A 223 6.46 -11.44 -1.56
C SER A 223 7.08 -12.76 -1.12
N VAL A 224 8.13 -13.18 -1.81
CA VAL A 224 8.76 -14.49 -1.62
C VAL A 224 10.27 -14.32 -1.48
N MET A 225 10.82 -14.86 -0.40
CA MET A 225 12.26 -14.93 -0.13
C MET A 225 12.82 -16.23 -0.66
N ILE A 226 13.87 -16.13 -1.46
CA ILE A 226 14.53 -17.28 -2.05
C ILE A 226 15.98 -17.28 -1.55
N PRO A 227 16.37 -18.28 -0.73
CA PRO A 227 17.77 -18.48 -0.37
C PRO A 227 18.58 -18.91 -1.60
N ILE A 228 19.74 -18.30 -1.79
CA ILE A 228 20.66 -18.57 -2.89
C ILE A 228 22.02 -18.96 -2.31
N ASP A 229 22.47 -20.14 -2.71
CA ASP A 229 23.82 -20.66 -2.46
C ASP A 229 24.72 -20.29 -3.65
N LEU A 230 25.85 -19.65 -3.37
CA LEU A 230 26.81 -19.17 -4.35
C LEU A 230 28.04 -20.10 -4.38
N ALA A 231 28.72 -20.17 -5.53
CA ALA A 231 29.96 -20.96 -5.64
C ALA A 231 31.10 -20.36 -4.82
N ALA A 232 31.03 -19.06 -4.54
CA ALA A 232 32.00 -18.31 -3.77
C ALA A 232 31.29 -17.19 -2.98
N PRO A 233 31.91 -16.62 -1.92
CA PRO A 233 31.34 -15.51 -1.17
C PRO A 233 31.08 -14.26 -2.03
N LEU A 234 30.00 -13.50 -1.78
CA LEU A 234 29.60 -12.36 -2.62
C LEU A 234 30.70 -11.29 -2.71
N GLY A 235 31.25 -10.87 -1.58
CA GLY A 235 32.38 -9.94 -1.50
C GLY A 235 32.10 -8.62 -2.19
N LYS A 236 32.96 -8.22 -3.14
CA LYS A 236 32.81 -6.96 -3.89
C LYS A 236 32.01 -7.11 -5.19
N ARG A 237 31.43 -8.28 -5.47
CA ARG A 237 30.69 -8.55 -6.70
C ARG A 237 29.36 -7.81 -6.69
N LYS A 238 28.98 -7.23 -7.83
CA LYS A 238 27.68 -6.56 -7.96
C LYS A 238 26.58 -7.59 -8.23
N VAL A 239 25.47 -7.48 -7.51
CA VAL A 239 24.27 -8.27 -7.78
C VAL A 239 23.40 -7.53 -8.80
N VAL A 240 23.14 -8.19 -9.92
CA VAL A 240 22.36 -7.63 -11.02
C VAL A 240 21.32 -8.64 -11.49
N THR A 241 20.27 -8.18 -12.18
CA THR A 241 19.34 -9.08 -12.87
C THR A 241 20.03 -9.75 -14.06
N VAL A 242 19.42 -10.80 -14.63
CA VAL A 242 19.90 -11.42 -15.88
C VAL A 242 20.07 -10.38 -17.01
N ASN A 243 19.23 -9.34 -17.02
CA ASN A 243 19.27 -8.24 -17.98
C ASN A 243 20.27 -7.13 -17.61
N GLY A 244 21.07 -7.31 -16.55
CA GLY A 244 22.12 -6.38 -16.12
C GLY A 244 21.65 -5.19 -15.27
N ARG A 245 20.39 -5.15 -14.83
CA ARG A 245 19.90 -4.07 -13.94
C ARG A 245 20.41 -4.32 -12.52
N GLY A 246 20.92 -3.29 -11.85
CA GLY A 246 21.34 -3.40 -10.45
C GLY A 246 20.20 -3.81 -9.54
N ILE A 247 20.45 -4.75 -8.62
CA ILE A 247 19.51 -5.12 -7.56
C ILE A 247 19.96 -4.39 -6.29
N LYS A 248 19.01 -3.81 -5.56
CA LYS A 248 19.30 -3.07 -4.32
C LYS A 248 19.63 -4.04 -3.18
N GLN A 249 20.68 -3.74 -2.43
CA GLN A 249 20.96 -4.38 -1.15
C GLN A 249 20.05 -3.82 -0.05
N VAL A 250 19.46 -4.70 0.73
CA VAL A 250 18.60 -4.38 1.87
C VAL A 250 19.38 -4.65 3.15
N LEU A 251 19.60 -3.58 3.91
CA LEU A 251 20.29 -3.66 5.19
C LEU A 251 19.38 -4.25 6.25
N LEU A 252 19.96 -4.98 7.19
CA LEU A 252 19.24 -5.50 8.34
C LEU A 252 18.74 -4.33 9.20
N VAL A 253 17.47 -4.36 9.54
CA VAL A 253 16.87 -3.47 10.53
C VAL A 253 16.62 -4.30 11.77
N GLU A 254 17.44 -4.09 12.80
CA GLU A 254 17.23 -4.72 14.10
C GLU A 254 16.01 -4.07 14.80
N PRO A 255 15.19 -4.87 15.50
CA PRO A 255 14.07 -4.36 16.30
C PRO A 255 14.51 -3.48 17.47
#